data_AF-A0A8S3JXH6-F1
#
_entry.id   AF-A0A8S3JXH6-F1
#
_cell.length_a   1.000
_cell.length_b   1.000
_cell.length_c   1.000
_cell.angle_alpha   90.00
_cell.angle_beta   90.00
_cell.angle_gamma   90.00
#
_symmetry.space_group_name_H-M   'P 1'
#
loop_
_entity.id
_entity.type
_entity.pdbx_description
1 polymer ?
#
loop_
_entity_poly.entity_id
_entity_poly.type
_entity_poly.pdbx_seq_one_letter_code
_entity_poly.pdbx_strand_id
1 'polypeptide(L)'
;MNLDKTIWNGTWYGSLTNYPMRLEFSSVNVLMEIGPYPTSDNMCTLWRTTYSQDEKILSIKDYRLCRGHGDDDVFIDEGNDIKLETRWIGDLLITPFKYDNLFLISITQLDEDILKEEIIMIDDKP
;
A
#
# COMPACT_ATOMS: atom_id res chain seq x y z
N MET A 1 2.03 -12.25 -18.83
CA MET A 1 0.99 -12.85 -17.97
C MET A 1 0.08 -11.71 -17.57
N ASN A 2 -1.21 -11.75 -17.91
CA ASN A 2 -2.13 -10.68 -17.52
C ASN A 2 -2.42 -10.84 -16.03
N LEU A 3 -2.11 -9.83 -15.23
CA LEU A 3 -2.43 -9.82 -13.82
C LEU A 3 -3.92 -9.52 -13.65
N ASP A 4 -4.64 -10.36 -12.92
CA ASP A 4 -6.01 -10.05 -12.52
C ASP A 4 -5.98 -9.14 -11.29
N LYS A 5 -6.13 -7.83 -11.52
CA LYS A 5 -6.14 -6.81 -10.45
C LYS A 5 -7.42 -6.90 -9.58
N THR A 6 -8.44 -7.63 -10.02
CA THR A 6 -9.72 -7.72 -9.28
C THR A 6 -9.62 -8.56 -8.01
N ILE A 7 -8.60 -9.44 -7.92
CA ILE A 7 -8.35 -10.27 -6.72
C ILE A 7 -8.09 -9.41 -5.48
N TRP A 8 -7.70 -8.15 -5.64
CA TRP A 8 -7.39 -7.25 -4.54
C TRP A 8 -8.62 -6.70 -3.84
N ASN A 9 -9.79 -6.72 -4.48
CA ASN A 9 -11.02 -6.19 -3.89
C ASN A 9 -11.46 -7.04 -2.69
N GLY A 10 -11.61 -6.42 -1.52
CA GLY A 10 -12.02 -7.10 -0.30
C GLY A 10 -11.41 -6.51 0.96
N THR A 11 -11.36 -7.34 2.00
CA THR A 11 -10.78 -6.99 3.30
C THR A 11 -9.71 -8.01 3.61
N TRP A 12 -8.49 -7.52 3.85
CA TRP A 12 -7.30 -8.33 4.00
C TRP A 12 -6.62 -8.05 5.33
N TYR A 13 -6.13 -9.10 5.99
CA TYR A 13 -5.45 -9.01 7.27
C TYR A 13 -4.02 -9.55 7.16
N GLY A 14 -3.10 -8.91 7.88
CA GLY A 14 -1.69 -9.26 7.81
C GLY A 14 -0.82 -8.45 8.74
N SER A 15 0.44 -8.26 8.34
CA SER A 15 1.43 -7.52 9.11
C SER A 15 2.29 -6.61 8.25
N LEU A 16 2.80 -5.55 8.87
CA LEU A 16 3.77 -4.63 8.29
C LEU A 16 5.17 -4.95 8.83
N THR A 17 6.12 -5.15 7.91
CA THR A 17 7.55 -5.31 8.23
C THR A 17 8.35 -4.12 7.70
N ASN A 18 9.08 -3.44 8.57
CA ASN A 18 9.98 -2.36 8.16
C ASN A 18 11.42 -2.88 8.01
N TYR A 19 12.07 -2.57 6.89
CA TYR A 19 13.45 -2.95 6.59
C TYR A 19 14.39 -1.73 6.65
N PRO A 20 15.57 -1.85 7.29
CA PRO A 20 16.10 -3.05 7.94
C PRO A 20 15.30 -3.45 9.19
N MET A 21 15.07 -4.75 9.34
CA MET A 21 14.27 -5.30 10.43
C MET A 21 14.93 -5.00 11.77
N ARG A 22 14.17 -4.41 12.68
CA ARG A 22 14.61 -4.11 14.04
C ARG A 22 13.82 -4.99 15.01
N LEU A 23 14.50 -5.99 15.59
CA LEU A 23 13.89 -7.01 16.45
C LEU A 23 13.28 -6.46 17.75
N GLU A 24 13.62 -5.22 18.12
CA GLU A 24 13.08 -4.54 19.31
C GLU A 24 11.66 -3.97 19.13
N PHE A 25 11.12 -3.93 17.91
CA PHE A 25 9.77 -3.41 17.66
C PHE A 25 8.75 -4.54 17.60
N SER A 26 7.64 -4.40 18.31
CA SER A 26 6.53 -5.35 18.20
C SER A 26 5.93 -5.32 16.80
N SER A 27 5.44 -6.48 16.35
CA SER A 27 4.75 -6.62 15.06
C SER A 27 3.61 -5.61 14.94
N VAL A 28 3.51 -4.96 13.77
CA VAL A 28 2.38 -4.09 13.44
C VAL A 28 1.42 -4.91 12.59
N ASN A 29 0.20 -5.09 13.09
CA ASN A 29 -0.88 -5.72 12.34
C ASN A 29 -1.49 -4.72 11.37
N VAL A 30 -1.90 -5.22 10.21
CA VAL A 30 -2.49 -4.44 9.13
C VAL A 30 -3.84 -5.04 8.78
N LEU A 31 -4.87 -4.20 8.76
CA LEU A 31 -6.16 -4.48 8.14
C LEU A 31 -6.32 -3.53 6.95
N MET A 32 -6.47 -4.08 5.76
CA MET A 32 -6.62 -3.30 4.53
C MET A 32 -7.99 -3.55 3.90
N GLU A 33 -8.76 -2.49 3.68
CA GLU A 33 -10.05 -2.52 2.99
C GLU A 33 -9.86 -1.90 1.59
N ILE A 34 -10.03 -2.72 0.56
CA ILE A 34 -9.74 -2.37 -0.82
C ILE A 34 -11.02 -2.50 -1.62
N GLY A 35 -11.40 -1.43 -2.31
CA GLY A 35 -12.54 -1.41 -3.22
C GLY A 35 -12.25 -2.11 -4.56
N PRO A 36 -13.22 -2.12 -5.48
CA PRO A 36 -12.99 -2.64 -6.82
C PRO A 36 -11.88 -1.87 -7.54
N TYR A 37 -11.16 -2.51 -8.46
CA TYR A 37 -10.13 -1.83 -9.25
C TYR A 37 -10.76 -0.70 -10.11
N PRO A 38 -10.19 0.52 -10.14
CA PRO A 38 -10.74 1.62 -10.94
C PRO A 38 -10.60 1.33 -12.45
N THR A 39 -11.73 1.28 -13.17
CA THR A 39 -11.77 0.86 -14.58
C THR A 39 -11.89 2.01 -15.58
N SER A 40 -11.96 3.26 -15.12
CA SER A 40 -12.08 4.46 -15.95
C SER A 40 -11.14 5.56 -15.46
N ASP A 41 -10.71 6.44 -16.36
CA ASP A 41 -9.86 7.58 -16.01
C ASP A 41 -10.55 8.47 -14.96
N ASN A 42 -9.75 8.98 -14.02
CA ASN A 42 -10.19 9.79 -12.87
C ASN A 42 -11.16 9.07 -11.91
N MET A 43 -11.27 7.74 -12.00
CA MET A 43 -12.01 6.94 -11.04
C MET A 43 -11.10 6.60 -9.85
N CYS A 44 -11.66 6.74 -8.65
CA CYS A 44 -11.01 6.32 -7.41
C CYS A 44 -11.90 5.34 -6.65
N THR A 45 -11.28 4.39 -5.97
CA THR A 45 -11.95 3.42 -5.10
C THR A 45 -11.27 3.36 -3.73
N LEU A 46 -11.93 2.71 -2.77
CA LEU A 46 -11.45 2.65 -1.39
C LEU A 46 -10.06 2.00 -1.33
N TRP A 47 -9.15 2.62 -0.58
CA TRP A 47 -7.89 2.01 -0.16
C TRP A 47 -7.61 2.42 1.28
N ARG A 48 -8.23 1.73 2.23
CA ARG A 48 -8.07 2.06 3.65
C ARG A 48 -7.13 1.08 4.31
N THR A 49 -6.19 1.60 5.09
CA THR A 49 -5.28 0.79 5.91
C THR A 49 -5.40 1.15 7.37
N THR A 50 -5.66 0.16 8.22
CA THR A 50 -5.64 0.30 9.68
C THR A 50 -4.43 -0.43 10.24
N TYR A 51 -3.57 0.31 10.93
CA TYR A 51 -2.39 -0.20 11.62
C TYR A 51 -2.70 -0.36 13.10
N SER A 52 -2.40 -1.53 13.66
CA SER A 52 -2.62 -1.80 15.08
C SER A 52 -1.48 -2.60 15.70
N GLN A 53 -1.35 -2.49 17.02
CA GLN A 53 -0.35 -3.21 17.82
C GLN A 53 -0.97 -3.50 19.19
N ASP A 54 -0.86 -4.74 19.65
CA ASP A 54 -1.46 -5.20 20.93
C ASP A 54 -2.94 -4.76 21.07
N GLU A 55 -3.73 -4.99 20.01
CA GLU A 55 -5.15 -4.60 19.88
C GLU A 55 -5.44 -3.09 19.91
N LYS A 56 -4.42 -2.24 20.05
CA LYS A 56 -4.54 -0.79 19.97
C LYS A 56 -4.35 -0.31 18.53
N ILE A 57 -5.30 0.49 18.05
CA ILE A 57 -5.17 1.18 16.76
C ILE A 57 -4.08 2.26 16.90
N LEU A 58 -3.04 2.16 16.06
CA LEU A 58 -1.97 3.14 15.95
C LEU A 58 -2.35 4.26 14.98
N SER A 59 -2.92 3.89 13.84
CA SER A 59 -3.32 4.83 12.79
C SER A 59 -4.36 4.19 11.88
N ILE A 60 -5.26 5.03 11.35
CA ILE A 60 -6.12 4.70 10.20
C ILE A 60 -5.72 5.63 9.07
N LYS A 61 -5.54 5.08 7.88
CA LYS A 61 -5.19 5.78 6.66
C LYS A 61 -6.34 5.59 5.66
N ASP A 62 -7.10 6.67 5.43
CA ASP A 62 -8.26 6.69 4.54
C ASP A 62 -7.85 7.09 3.10
N TYR A 63 -7.05 6.27 2.44
CA TYR A 63 -6.57 6.55 1.10
C TYR A 63 -7.56 6.09 0.03
N ARG A 64 -7.25 6.42 -1.22
CA ARG A 64 -8.00 5.98 -2.39
C ARG A 64 -7.07 5.42 -3.46
N LEU A 65 -7.43 4.30 -4.07
CA LEU A 65 -6.76 3.81 -5.26
C LEU A 65 -7.37 4.48 -6.48
N CYS A 66 -6.60 5.24 -7.23
CA CYS A 66 -7.08 6.06 -8.33
C CYS A 66 -6.42 5.67 -9.65
N ARG A 67 -7.19 5.70 -10.74
CA ARG A 67 -6.66 5.70 -12.10
C ARG A 67 -6.57 7.14 -12.62
N GLY A 68 -5.40 7.52 -13.10
CA GLY A 68 -5.17 8.77 -13.82
C GLY A 68 -5.60 8.64 -15.28
N HIS A 69 -4.64 8.78 -16.21
CA HIS A 69 -4.86 8.69 -17.64
C HIS A 69 -4.35 7.36 -18.23
N GLY A 70 -5.29 6.45 -18.53
CA GLY A 70 -4.97 5.11 -19.04
C GLY A 70 -4.79 4.05 -17.94
N ASP A 71 -4.69 2.77 -18.32
CA ASP A 71 -4.66 1.66 -17.34
C ASP A 71 -3.35 1.54 -16.54
N ASP A 72 -2.28 2.14 -17.03
CA ASP A 72 -0.96 2.09 -16.39
C ASP A 72 -0.67 3.28 -15.46
N ASP A 73 -1.52 4.32 -15.51
CA ASP A 73 -1.44 5.48 -14.61
C ASP A 73 -2.33 5.20 -13.40
N VAL A 74 -1.74 4.58 -12.37
CA VAL A 74 -2.42 4.23 -11.13
C VAL A 74 -1.62 4.78 -9.96
N PHE A 75 -2.33 5.38 -9.00
CA PHE A 75 -1.73 5.98 -7.82
C PHE A 75 -2.62 5.79 -6.59
N ILE A 76 -2.01 5.80 -5.42
CA ILE A 76 -2.70 5.91 -4.14
C ILE A 76 -2.79 7.40 -3.78
N ASP A 77 -4.00 7.91 -3.64
CA ASP A 77 -4.29 9.28 -3.22
C ASP A 77 -4.41 9.31 -1.69
N GLU A 78 -3.45 9.95 -1.02
CA GLU A 78 -3.43 10.10 0.45
C GLU A 78 -4.28 11.29 0.93
N GLY A 79 -4.88 12.05 0.00
CA GLY A 79 -5.46 13.36 0.26
C GLY A 79 -4.41 14.48 0.30
N ASN A 80 -4.87 15.71 0.52
CA ASN A 80 -4.01 16.91 0.59
C ASN A 80 -3.06 17.07 -0.62
N ASP A 81 -3.56 16.73 -1.82
CA ASP A 81 -2.82 16.75 -3.08
C ASP A 81 -1.59 15.83 -3.13
N ILE A 82 -1.47 14.88 -2.19
CA ILE A 82 -0.42 13.86 -2.18
C ILE A 82 -0.88 12.66 -3.00
N LYS A 83 -0.10 12.34 -4.03
CA LYS A 83 -0.28 11.17 -4.88
C LYS A 83 0.95 10.28 -4.79
N LEU A 84 0.74 9.03 -4.44
CA LEU A 84 1.79 8.02 -4.44
C LEU A 84 1.65 7.18 -5.70
N GLU A 85 2.51 7.47 -6.68
CA GLU A 85 2.62 6.67 -7.89
C GLU A 85 2.85 5.20 -7.52
N THR A 86 2.03 4.31 -8.07
CA THR A 86 2.11 2.90 -7.72
C THR A 86 2.06 2.01 -8.95
N ARG A 87 2.66 0.83 -8.86
CA ARG A 87 2.69 -0.11 -9.99
C ARG A 87 2.57 -1.54 -9.49
N TRP A 88 1.76 -2.32 -10.19
CA TRP A 88 1.78 -3.76 -10.05
C TRP A 88 2.96 -4.38 -10.81
N ILE A 89 3.75 -5.20 -10.13
CA ILE A 89 4.80 -6.04 -10.72
C ILE A 89 4.52 -7.48 -10.31
N GLY A 90 3.92 -8.25 -11.22
CA GLY A 90 3.33 -9.52 -10.82
C GLY A 90 2.24 -9.27 -9.77
N ASP A 91 2.23 -10.08 -8.73
CA ASP A 91 1.31 -10.02 -7.59
C ASP A 91 1.69 -8.97 -6.53
N LEU A 92 2.73 -8.18 -6.78
CA LEU A 92 3.18 -7.12 -5.87
C LEU A 92 2.66 -5.76 -6.31
N LEU A 93 2.13 -4.98 -5.38
CA LEU A 93 1.92 -3.55 -5.54
C LEU A 93 3.10 -2.80 -4.94
N ILE A 94 3.79 -2.00 -5.76
CA ILE A 94 4.98 -1.25 -5.35
C ILE A 94 4.68 0.24 -5.37
N THR A 95 4.84 0.88 -4.22
CA THR A 95 4.58 2.30 -4.02
C THR A 95 5.82 2.99 -3.44
N PRO A 96 6.70 3.58 -4.27
CA PRO A 96 7.81 4.39 -3.79
C PRO A 96 7.33 5.78 -3.36
N PHE A 97 7.89 6.31 -2.28
CA PHE A 97 7.62 7.66 -1.81
C PHE A 97 8.77 8.22 -0.99
N LYS A 98 8.84 9.55 -0.90
CA LYS A 98 9.83 10.24 -0.05
C LYS A 98 9.19 10.66 1.26
N TYR A 99 9.94 10.50 2.34
CA TYR A 99 9.58 10.99 3.66
C TYR A 99 10.82 11.56 4.34
N ASP A 100 10.83 12.86 4.60
CA ASP A 100 12.02 13.59 5.08
C ASP A 100 13.26 13.34 4.20
N ASN A 101 14.29 12.69 4.76
CA ASN A 101 15.54 12.33 4.11
C ASN A 101 15.60 10.84 3.73
N LEU A 102 14.45 10.17 3.67
CA LEU A 102 14.32 8.76 3.34
C LEU A 102 13.59 8.61 2.00
N PHE A 103 14.10 7.69 1.20
CA PHE A 103 13.38 7.08 0.10
C PHE A 103 12.80 5.75 0.59
N LEU A 104 11.47 5.65 0.58
CA LEU A 104 10.72 4.52 1.06
C LEU A 104 10.11 3.77 -0.11
N ILE A 105 10.10 2.46 -0.04
CA ILE A 105 9.39 1.60 -0.99
C ILE A 105 8.43 0.73 -0.19
N SER A 106 7.13 1.01 -0.30
CA SER A 106 6.11 0.09 0.20
C SER A 106 5.86 -0.99 -0.84
N ILE A 107 5.90 -2.24 -0.41
CA ILE A 107 5.59 -3.43 -1.20
C ILE A 107 4.41 -4.10 -0.50
N THR A 108 3.29 -4.22 -1.21
CA THR A 108 2.12 -4.95 -0.74
C THR A 108 1.95 -6.20 -1.59
N GLN A 109 1.63 -7.33 -0.96
CA GLN A 109 1.33 -8.59 -1.62
C GLN A 109 0.10 -9.21 -0.95
N LEU A 110 -0.73 -9.85 -1.76
CA LEU A 110 -1.78 -10.77 -1.29
C LEU A 110 -1.32 -12.20 -1.59
N ASP A 111 -1.10 -12.99 -0.55
CA ASP A 111 -0.70 -14.39 -0.64
C ASP A 111 -1.79 -15.26 -0.01
N GLU A 112 -2.60 -15.89 -0.85
CA GLU A 112 -3.84 -16.59 -0.47
C GLU A 112 -4.77 -15.66 0.34
N ASP A 113 -4.88 -15.88 1.65
CA ASP A 113 -5.74 -15.13 2.57
C ASP A 113 -4.94 -14.13 3.44
N ILE A 114 -3.64 -13.95 3.17
CA ILE A 114 -2.72 -13.17 4.00
C ILE A 114 -2.21 -11.95 3.24
N LEU A 115 -2.40 -10.77 3.84
CA LEU A 115 -1.74 -9.53 3.40
C LEU A 115 -0.29 -9.50 3.93
N LYS A 116 0.66 -9.20 3.06
CA LYS A 116 2.02 -8.86 3.47
C LYS A 116 2.32 -7.44 3.03
N GLU A 117 2.67 -6.58 3.98
CA GLU A 117 3.14 -5.23 3.70
C GLU A 117 4.58 -5.10 4.20
N GLU A 118 5.46 -4.61 3.33
CA GLU A 118 6.86 -4.37 3.63
C GLU A 118 7.21 -2.93 3.27
N ILE A 119 8.01 -2.26 4.10
CA ILE A 119 8.56 -0.96 3.78
C ILE A 119 10.08 -1.07 3.81
N ILE A 120 10.71 -0.84 2.66
CA ILE A 120 12.17 -0.73 2.55
C ILE A 120 12.57 0.73 2.74
N MET A 121 13.39 1.00 3.75
CA MET A 121 13.92 2.33 4.03
C MET A 121 15.33 2.49 3.45
N ILE A 122 15.51 3.51 2.62
CA ILE A 122 16.80 3.87 2.01
C ILE A 122 17.11 5.31 2.37
N ASP A 123 18.34 5.58 2.82
CA ASP A 123 18.80 6.96 3.01
C ASP A 123 18.85 7.68 1.66
N ASP A 124 18.09 8.78 1.53
CA ASP A 124 18.12 9.65 0.35
C ASP A 124 19.24 10.69 0.52
N LYS A 125 20.49 10.22 0.44
CA LYS A 125 21.67 11.08 0.49
C LYS A 125 21.96 11.66 -0.90
N PRO A 126 22.27 12.97 -1.00
CA PRO A 126 22.66 13.61 -2.25
C PRO A 126 23.97 13.06 -2.83
#